data_AF-A0A936SMW8-F1
#
_entry.id   AF-A0A936SMW8-F1
#
_cell.length_a   1.000
_cell.length_b   1.000
_cell.length_c   1.000
_cell.angle_alpha   90.00
_cell.angle_beta   90.00
_cell.angle_gamma   90.00
#
_symmetry.space_group_name_H-M   'P 1'
#
loop_
_entity.id
_entity.type
_entity.pdbx_description
1 polymer ?
#
loop_
_entity_poly.entity_id
_entity_poly.type
_entity_poly.pdbx_seq_one_letter_code
_entity_poly.pdbx_strand_id
1 'polypeptide(L)'
;MPEISSNYASLSSDELTALREGKFELHCLKMRLEQMKQGGLVFTGPGLIKQSPNGQLHFTLYAQEIIDADLIFQDFADAMSVQPGTIVPETKFYKLNVVDLKDREWVSTRIDPDTDVHDEGTICSGTITEMVYVATHKRDGDFLYLEFFHDVKIPFNNKTITSKSVAGNESKSAHLDVLKFEAIGMTITARKEQDNLILTVVSKEHQFSPNFETHIVEGLQFVLARPINWSTMIKTSNGKRHIVIRSRQADHLKYRINPPIWIDLSNTEWFILLFTYYLRYILKYSHKDKIHPISAQIRAVGISGAGAVETRSLILCVAIESILAHVIDIENNISAEDEEWVGRVQEFLADWGGPEHLGSFCQSGFGCGTLQVYHNETGALMARYELSDEHYLLIEPFLPINDGKVGHPYDPHRPILNGIFWRLHAGAAWPRHS
;
A
#
# COMPACT_ATOMS: atom_id res chain seq x y z
N MET A 1 25.56 24.31 -6.44
CA MET A 1 24.62 23.29 -5.94
C MET A 1 25.06 22.97 -4.52
N PRO A 2 24.19 22.93 -3.50
CA PRO A 2 24.62 22.30 -2.27
C PRO A 2 24.84 20.83 -2.63
N GLU A 3 26.09 20.38 -2.53
CA GLU A 3 26.38 18.96 -2.45
C GLU A 3 25.36 18.37 -1.46
N ILE A 4 24.66 17.32 -1.87
CA ILE A 4 24.06 16.38 -0.93
C ILE A 4 25.27 15.69 -0.28
N SER A 5 26.04 16.47 0.50
CA SER A 5 27.10 15.98 1.35
C SER A 5 26.43 15.07 2.35
N SER A 6 27.13 14.02 2.74
CA SER A 6 26.78 12.98 3.70
C SER A 6 26.21 13.44 5.06
N ASN A 7 25.98 14.74 5.28
CA ASN A 7 25.38 15.34 6.49
C ASN A 7 23.84 15.38 6.51
N TYR A 8 23.15 15.00 5.42
CA TYR A 8 21.67 15.04 5.37
C TYR A 8 21.00 13.76 5.91
N ALA A 9 21.70 12.64 5.94
CA ALA A 9 21.11 11.36 6.29
C ALA A 9 21.60 10.88 7.67
N SER A 10 20.66 10.58 8.56
CA SER A 10 20.89 9.79 9.79
C SER A 10 21.12 8.30 9.49
N LEU A 11 20.79 7.88 8.27
CA LEU A 11 21.28 6.65 7.66
C LEU A 11 22.57 6.98 6.90
N SER A 12 23.62 6.21 7.14
CA SER A 12 24.84 6.27 6.36
C SER A 12 24.58 5.92 4.88
N SER A 13 25.45 6.40 3.99
CA SER A 13 25.40 6.03 2.56
C SER A 13 25.43 4.51 2.37
N ASP A 14 26.16 3.80 3.23
CA ASP A 14 26.28 2.35 3.21
C ASP A 14 24.95 1.67 3.60
N GLU A 15 24.24 2.19 4.61
CA GLU A 15 22.90 1.69 4.99
C GLU A 15 21.88 1.88 3.86
N LEU A 16 21.88 3.04 3.20
CA LEU A 16 21.01 3.28 2.04
C LEU A 16 21.36 2.35 0.87
N THR A 17 22.65 2.14 0.62
CA THR A 17 23.12 1.22 -0.43
C THR A 17 22.70 -0.22 -0.10
N ALA A 18 22.86 -0.66 1.15
CA ALA A 18 22.43 -1.97 1.59
C ALA A 18 20.90 -2.18 1.45
N LEU A 19 20.09 -1.15 1.74
CA LEU A 19 18.64 -1.17 1.54
C LEU A 19 18.25 -1.33 0.06
N ARG A 20 18.94 -0.62 -0.84
CA ARG A 20 18.73 -0.73 -2.30
C ARG A 20 19.06 -2.13 -2.81
N GLU A 21 20.14 -2.72 -2.29
CA GLU A 21 20.64 -4.03 -2.71
C GLU A 21 19.89 -5.20 -2.07
N GLY A 22 18.94 -4.96 -1.15
CA GLY A 22 18.26 -6.05 -0.44
C GLY A 22 19.13 -6.74 0.61
N LYS A 23 20.16 -6.06 1.11
CA LYS A 23 21.18 -6.59 2.03
C LYS A 23 21.23 -5.84 3.37
N PHE A 24 20.18 -5.08 3.68
CA PHE A 24 20.14 -4.31 4.91
C PHE A 24 20.08 -5.24 6.14
N GLU A 25 20.96 -4.96 7.10
CA GLU A 25 21.06 -5.68 8.37
C GLU A 25 21.25 -4.66 9.50
N LEU A 26 20.50 -4.83 10.58
CA LEU A 26 20.55 -3.97 11.75
C LEU A 26 20.63 -4.82 13.01
N HIS A 27 21.81 -4.84 13.63
CA HIS A 27 22.01 -5.46 14.93
C HIS A 27 21.44 -4.58 16.04
N CYS A 28 20.70 -5.22 16.93
CA CYS A 28 19.91 -4.55 17.95
C CYS A 28 20.38 -4.99 19.33
N LEU A 29 20.89 -4.04 20.13
CA LEU A 29 21.32 -4.28 21.50
C LEU A 29 20.14 -4.63 22.40
N LYS A 30 19.01 -3.99 22.14
CA LYS A 30 17.77 -4.18 22.89
C LYS A 30 16.58 -4.14 21.94
N MET A 31 15.73 -5.14 22.03
CA MET A 31 14.43 -5.22 21.39
C MET A 31 13.39 -5.48 22.47
N ARG A 32 12.24 -4.83 22.34
CA ARG A 32 11.08 -5.01 23.22
C ARG A 32 9.84 -5.14 22.36
N LEU A 33 9.26 -6.34 22.33
CA LEU A 33 8.03 -6.66 21.63
C LEU A 33 6.91 -6.72 22.67
N GLU A 34 5.92 -5.82 22.55
CA GLU A 34 4.84 -5.66 23.54
C GLU A 34 3.48 -5.75 22.85
N GLN A 35 2.61 -6.62 23.34
CA GLN A 35 1.26 -6.74 22.84
C GLN A 35 0.47 -5.46 23.15
N MET A 36 -0.33 -4.98 22.19
CA MET A 36 -1.10 -3.74 22.31
C MET A 36 -2.38 -3.91 23.15
N LYS A 37 -2.30 -4.67 24.24
CA LYS A 37 -3.39 -4.93 25.20
C LYS A 37 -2.86 -4.68 26.62
N GLN A 38 -3.73 -4.18 27.51
CA GLN A 38 -3.37 -4.01 28.91
C GLN A 38 -3.02 -5.36 29.54
N GLY A 39 -1.83 -5.47 30.14
CA GLY A 39 -1.31 -6.72 30.69
C GLY A 39 -0.98 -7.78 29.63
N GLY A 40 -0.84 -7.38 28.37
CA GLY A 40 -0.45 -8.27 27.29
C GLY A 40 1.00 -8.73 27.39
N LEU A 41 1.37 -9.70 26.56
CA LEU A 41 2.70 -10.31 26.58
C LEU A 41 3.79 -9.30 26.20
N VAL A 42 4.93 -9.40 26.87
CA VAL A 42 6.11 -8.57 26.63
C VAL A 42 7.32 -9.49 26.53
N PHE A 43 8.08 -9.34 25.45
CA PHE A 43 9.33 -10.06 25.24
C PHE A 43 10.46 -9.04 25.15
N THR A 44 11.54 -9.27 25.89
CA THR A 44 12.73 -8.40 25.86
C THR A 44 14.02 -9.19 25.64
N GLY A 45 14.90 -8.67 24.78
CA GLY A 45 16.19 -9.28 24.52
C GLY A 45 16.94 -8.62 23.37
N PRO A 46 18.17 -9.06 23.05
CA PRO A 46 18.87 -8.64 21.85
C PRO A 46 18.22 -9.24 20.61
N GLY A 47 18.58 -8.72 19.43
CA GLY A 47 18.11 -9.30 18.19
C GLY A 47 18.65 -8.64 16.94
N LEU A 48 17.96 -8.91 15.85
CA LEU A 48 18.42 -8.61 14.51
C LEU A 48 17.25 -8.26 13.61
N ILE A 49 17.40 -7.20 12.81
CA ILE A 49 16.50 -6.92 11.70
C ILE A 49 17.27 -7.15 10.40
N LYS A 50 16.72 -7.96 9.50
CA LYS A 50 17.29 -8.29 8.20
C LYS A 50 16.30 -8.05 7.09
N GLN A 51 16.79 -7.51 5.99
CA GLN A 51 16.04 -7.46 4.75
C GLN A 51 16.25 -8.76 3.96
N SER A 52 15.16 -9.39 3.54
CA SER A 52 15.21 -10.53 2.64
C SER A 52 15.36 -10.08 1.18
N PRO A 53 15.71 -11.00 0.24
CA PRO A 53 15.93 -10.63 -1.16
C PRO A 53 14.71 -10.01 -1.87
N ASN A 54 13.49 -10.27 -1.40
CA ASN A 54 12.28 -9.62 -1.91
C ASN A 54 12.08 -8.19 -1.36
N GLY A 55 12.96 -7.76 -0.46
CA GLY A 55 12.98 -6.46 0.20
C GLY A 55 12.10 -6.35 1.45
N GLN A 56 11.52 -7.46 1.93
CA GLN A 56 10.78 -7.52 3.19
C GLN A 56 11.74 -7.48 4.39
N LEU A 57 11.39 -6.70 5.39
CA LEU A 57 12.11 -6.60 6.66
C LEU A 57 11.60 -7.69 7.60
N HIS A 58 12.51 -8.47 8.14
CA HIS A 58 12.26 -9.51 9.13
C HIS A 58 13.00 -9.17 10.40
N PHE A 59 12.38 -9.43 11.55
CA PHE A 59 13.06 -9.33 12.83
C PHE A 59 13.20 -10.71 13.47
N THR A 60 14.22 -10.83 14.31
CA THR A 60 14.43 -11.97 15.20
C THR A 60 14.85 -11.40 16.55
N LEU A 61 14.08 -11.71 17.59
CA LEU A 61 14.29 -11.33 18.98
C LEU A 61 14.61 -12.59 19.77
N TYR A 62 15.73 -12.57 20.50
CA TYR A 62 16.14 -13.64 21.39
C TYR A 62 15.79 -13.25 22.83
N ALA A 63 14.60 -13.62 23.29
CA ALA A 63 14.14 -13.32 24.64
C ALA A 63 14.69 -14.36 25.62
N GLN A 64 15.26 -13.88 26.73
CA GLN A 64 15.73 -14.74 27.82
C GLN A 64 14.58 -15.23 28.72
N GLU A 65 13.41 -14.60 28.58
CA GLU A 65 12.20 -14.94 29.32
C GLU A 65 11.58 -16.20 28.69
N ILE A 66 11.45 -17.26 29.48
CA ILE A 66 10.63 -18.42 29.12
C ILE A 66 9.20 -18.08 29.52
N ILE A 67 8.36 -17.82 28.52
CA ILE A 67 6.94 -17.57 28.75
C ILE A 67 6.22 -18.91 28.79
N ASP A 68 5.23 -19.02 29.69
CA ASP A 68 4.35 -20.17 29.78
C ASP A 68 3.67 -20.44 28.42
N ALA A 69 3.88 -21.64 27.89
CA ALA A 69 3.32 -22.07 26.61
C ALA A 69 1.78 -21.97 26.60
N ASP A 70 1.12 -22.11 27.75
CA ASP A 70 -0.32 -21.99 27.87
C ASP A 70 -0.80 -20.55 27.61
N LEU A 71 -0.01 -19.53 27.99
CA LEU A 71 -0.34 -18.13 27.71
C LEU A 71 -0.22 -17.80 26.22
N ILE A 72 0.78 -18.38 25.55
CA ILE A 72 0.97 -18.21 24.09
C ILE A 72 -0.17 -18.90 23.33
N PHE A 73 -0.55 -20.11 23.76
CA PHE A 73 -1.67 -20.84 23.14
C PHE A 73 -3.00 -20.11 23.33
N GLN A 74 -3.24 -19.50 24.51
CA GLN A 74 -4.41 -18.65 24.74
C GLN A 74 -4.43 -17.43 23.81
N ASP A 75 -3.29 -16.77 23.62
CA ASP A 75 -3.22 -15.60 22.73
C ASP A 75 -3.52 -15.99 21.27
N PHE A 76 -2.96 -17.12 20.82
CA PHE A 76 -3.25 -17.69 19.50
C PHE A 76 -4.73 -18.07 19.34
N ALA A 77 -5.31 -18.77 20.32
CA ALA A 77 -6.72 -19.16 20.28
C ALA A 77 -7.64 -17.93 20.25
N ASP A 78 -7.33 -16.91 21.05
CA ASP A 78 -8.08 -15.66 21.02
C ASP A 78 -7.92 -14.93 19.67
N ALA A 79 -6.77 -15.04 18.99
CA ALA A 79 -6.56 -14.44 17.66
C ALA A 79 -7.40 -15.16 16.58
N MET A 80 -7.53 -16.49 16.69
CA MET A 80 -8.36 -17.31 15.80
C MET A 80 -9.87 -17.11 16.03
N SER A 81 -10.27 -16.50 17.16
CA SER A 81 -11.67 -16.19 17.47
C SER A 81 -12.25 -15.00 16.69
N VAL A 82 -11.42 -14.26 15.94
CA VAL A 82 -11.84 -13.09 15.17
C VAL A 82 -12.76 -13.53 14.02
N GLN A 83 -13.98 -12.98 13.99
CA GLN A 83 -14.94 -13.33 12.96
C GLN A 83 -14.46 -12.90 11.57
N PRO A 84 -14.50 -13.79 10.57
CA PRO A 84 -14.21 -13.43 9.19
C PRO A 84 -15.05 -12.24 8.73
N GLY A 85 -14.42 -11.29 8.04
CA GLY A 85 -15.08 -10.06 7.57
C GLY A 85 -15.04 -8.89 8.56
N THR A 86 -14.46 -9.07 9.74
CA THR A 86 -14.23 -7.97 10.70
C THR A 86 -12.80 -7.46 10.67
N ILE A 87 -12.60 -6.19 11.04
CA ILE A 87 -11.25 -5.62 11.19
C ILE A 87 -10.60 -6.28 12.42
N VAL A 88 -9.42 -6.86 12.22
CA VAL A 88 -8.63 -7.42 13.33
C VAL A 88 -8.37 -6.33 14.37
N PRO A 89 -8.77 -6.51 15.65
CA PRO A 89 -8.59 -5.51 16.69
C PRO A 89 -7.12 -5.14 16.90
N GLU A 90 -6.83 -3.89 17.21
CA GLU A 90 -5.44 -3.44 17.48
C GLU A 90 -4.78 -4.21 18.63
N THR A 91 -5.58 -4.66 19.60
CA THR A 91 -5.13 -5.44 20.76
C THR A 91 -4.51 -6.78 20.41
N LYS A 92 -4.69 -7.27 19.19
CA LYS A 92 -4.08 -8.51 18.69
C LYS A 92 -2.66 -8.32 18.17
N PHE A 93 -2.28 -7.09 17.85
CA PHE A 93 -0.97 -6.83 17.32
C PHE A 93 0.02 -6.46 18.41
N TYR A 94 1.29 -6.54 18.04
CA TYR A 94 2.42 -6.15 18.87
C TYR A 94 3.04 -4.85 18.37
N LYS A 95 3.65 -4.13 19.31
CA LYS A 95 4.53 -2.99 19.09
C LYS A 95 5.96 -3.43 19.35
N LEU A 96 6.83 -3.23 18.37
CA LEU A 96 8.25 -3.52 18.48
C LEU A 96 9.03 -2.22 18.68
N ASN A 97 9.79 -2.13 19.77
CA ASN A 97 10.72 -1.04 20.04
C ASN A 97 12.15 -1.59 20.01
N VAL A 98 13.06 -0.90 19.35
CA VAL A 98 14.39 -1.42 19.03
C VAL A 98 15.44 -0.34 19.26
N VAL A 99 16.55 -0.69 19.92
CA VAL A 99 17.73 0.15 20.04
C VAL A 99 18.87 -0.51 19.28
N ASP A 100 19.37 0.18 18.25
CA ASP A 100 20.47 -0.33 17.43
C ASP A 100 21.87 0.00 18.01
N LEU A 101 22.91 -0.47 17.34
CA LEU A 101 24.31 -0.21 17.74
C LEU A 101 24.72 1.27 17.70
N LYS A 102 23.93 2.14 17.06
CA LYS A 102 24.16 3.59 16.99
C LYS A 102 23.29 4.36 17.98
N ASP A 103 22.66 3.66 18.93
CA ASP A 103 21.75 4.23 19.94
C ASP A 103 20.53 4.93 19.33
N ARG A 104 20.07 4.47 18.15
CA ARG A 104 18.83 4.94 17.53
C ARG A 104 17.67 4.08 18.01
N GLU A 105 16.61 4.73 18.48
CA GLU A 105 15.38 4.08 18.90
C GLU A 105 14.37 3.98 17.74
N TRP A 106 14.17 2.77 17.24
CA TRP A 106 13.20 2.47 16.19
C TRP A 106 11.91 1.91 16.77
N VAL A 107 10.79 2.29 16.17
CA VAL A 107 9.46 1.80 16.54
C VAL A 107 8.75 1.23 15.32
N SER A 108 8.15 0.06 15.49
CA SER A 108 7.22 -0.54 14.54
C SER A 108 5.95 -0.95 15.28
N THR A 109 4.80 -0.86 14.61
CA THR A 109 3.48 -1.22 15.15
C THR A 109 2.79 -2.20 14.21
N ARG A 110 1.72 -2.82 14.69
CA ARG A 110 0.92 -3.80 13.93
C ARG A 110 1.74 -5.03 13.52
N ILE A 111 2.62 -5.48 14.41
CA ILE A 111 3.42 -6.70 14.22
C ILE A 111 2.58 -7.91 14.62
N ASP A 112 2.63 -8.95 13.79
CA ASP A 112 2.08 -10.28 14.07
C ASP A 112 3.26 -11.26 14.14
N PRO A 113 3.74 -11.59 15.36
CA PRO A 113 4.96 -12.37 15.54
C PRO A 113 4.70 -13.87 15.60
N ASP A 114 5.60 -14.64 15.00
CA ASP A 114 5.76 -16.07 15.28
C ASP A 114 6.61 -16.22 16.55
N THR A 115 6.19 -17.08 17.47
CA THR A 115 6.86 -17.30 18.76
C THR A 115 7.21 -18.76 18.96
N ASP A 116 8.49 -19.05 19.08
CA ASP A 116 9.04 -20.38 19.32
C ASP A 116 9.64 -20.45 20.73
N VAL A 117 9.10 -21.31 21.60
CA VAL A 117 9.58 -21.50 22.97
C VAL A 117 10.52 -22.70 23.04
N HIS A 118 11.69 -22.51 23.63
CA HIS A 118 12.69 -23.53 23.90
C HIS A 118 13.06 -23.55 25.40
N ASP A 119 13.71 -24.63 25.83
CA ASP A 119 14.14 -24.81 27.24
C ASP A 119 15.12 -23.71 27.71
N GLU A 120 15.84 -23.08 26.79
CA GLU A 120 16.86 -22.05 27.08
C GLU A 120 16.37 -20.61 26.81
N GLY A 121 15.14 -20.42 26.34
CA GLY A 121 14.58 -19.10 26.04
C GLY A 121 13.50 -19.11 24.95
N THR A 122 13.01 -17.92 24.62
CA THR A 122 11.95 -17.73 23.60
C THR A 122 12.50 -16.96 22.42
N ILE A 123 12.24 -17.44 21.20
CA ILE A 123 12.57 -16.74 19.95
C ILE A 123 11.28 -16.17 19.38
N CYS A 124 11.23 -14.84 19.22
CA CYS A 124 10.14 -14.18 18.52
C CYS A 124 10.66 -13.70 17.15
N SER A 125 9.94 -14.02 16.09
CA SER A 125 10.27 -13.55 14.74
C SER A 125 9.04 -13.05 14.02
N GLY A 126 9.22 -12.32 12.92
CA GLY A 126 8.08 -11.84 12.15
C GLY A 126 8.50 -10.81 11.12
N THR A 127 7.51 -10.21 10.48
CA THR A 127 7.72 -9.25 9.40
C THR A 127 7.42 -7.84 9.86
N ILE A 128 8.26 -6.89 9.45
CA ILE A 128 8.11 -5.46 9.73
C ILE A 128 7.58 -4.78 8.48
N THR A 129 6.39 -4.18 8.53
CA THR A 129 5.90 -3.38 7.41
C THR A 129 6.64 -2.05 7.31
N GLU A 130 6.83 -1.39 8.45
CA GLU A 130 7.43 -0.07 8.57
C GLU A 130 8.15 0.05 9.92
N MET A 131 9.31 0.70 9.94
CA MET A 131 9.99 1.11 11.17
C MET A 131 10.34 2.59 11.12
N VAL A 132 10.15 3.27 12.24
CA VAL A 132 10.26 4.73 12.37
C VAL A 132 11.27 5.08 13.45
N TYR A 133 12.20 5.98 13.13
CA TYR A 133 13.09 6.63 14.09
C TYR A 133 12.89 8.15 14.03
N VAL A 134 12.81 8.79 15.19
CA VAL A 134 12.64 10.24 15.30
C VAL A 134 13.81 10.84 16.07
N ALA A 135 14.52 11.75 15.42
CA ALA A 135 15.64 12.49 16.01
C ALA A 135 15.30 13.97 16.17
N THR A 136 15.88 14.62 17.18
CA THR A 136 15.86 16.09 17.26
C THR A 136 16.78 16.69 16.20
N HIS A 137 16.33 17.75 15.54
CA HIS A 137 17.09 18.42 14.49
C HIS A 137 17.06 19.94 14.67
N LYS A 138 18.22 20.59 14.64
CA LYS A 138 18.39 22.02 14.96
C LYS A 138 18.34 22.96 13.75
N ARG A 139 17.99 22.46 12.56
CA ARG A 139 18.08 23.24 11.32
C ARG A 139 16.73 23.81 10.94
N ASP A 140 16.76 25.01 10.38
CA ASP A 140 15.59 25.70 9.85
C ASP A 140 15.23 25.17 8.45
N GLY A 141 13.92 25.12 8.20
CA GLY A 141 13.34 24.73 6.92
C GLY A 141 12.84 23.28 6.88
N ASP A 142 11.78 23.08 6.09
CA ASP A 142 11.15 21.79 5.92
C ASP A 142 11.75 21.06 4.72
N PHE A 143 12.06 19.78 4.93
CA PHE A 143 12.76 18.95 3.95
C PHE A 143 12.14 17.57 3.90
N LEU A 144 11.88 17.07 2.70
CA LEU A 144 11.40 15.71 2.46
C LEU A 144 12.34 15.03 1.48
N TYR A 145 12.74 13.82 1.82
CA TYR A 145 13.41 12.86 0.95
C TYR A 145 12.55 11.61 0.91
N LEU A 146 12.23 11.15 -0.28
CA LEU A 146 11.59 9.86 -0.55
C LEU A 146 12.43 9.11 -1.55
N GLU A 147 12.61 7.82 -1.32
CA GLU A 147 13.31 6.94 -2.24
C GLU A 147 12.45 5.74 -2.61
N PHE A 148 12.32 5.52 -3.91
CA PHE A 148 11.52 4.46 -4.51
C PHE A 148 12.48 3.41 -5.09
N PHE A 149 12.46 2.20 -4.54
CA PHE A 149 13.29 1.08 -5.02
C PHE A 149 12.64 0.35 -6.21
N HIS A 150 12.23 1.10 -7.22
CA HIS A 150 11.72 0.58 -8.49
C HIS A 150 11.73 1.67 -9.56
N ASP A 151 11.68 1.26 -10.82
CA ASP A 151 11.73 2.16 -11.95
C ASP A 151 10.43 2.97 -12.06
N VAL A 152 10.47 4.18 -11.51
CA VAL A 152 9.41 5.16 -11.66
C VAL A 152 9.66 5.99 -12.91
N LYS A 153 8.89 5.70 -13.95
CA LYS A 153 8.93 6.46 -15.21
C LYS A 153 8.34 7.86 -14.98
N ILE A 154 9.17 8.87 -15.13
CA ILE A 154 8.81 10.29 -15.11
C ILE A 154 9.53 11.02 -16.25
N PRO A 155 9.03 12.18 -16.72
CA PRO A 155 9.80 12.98 -17.66
C PRO A 155 10.98 13.67 -16.96
N PHE A 156 12.02 14.05 -17.69
CA PHE A 156 13.20 14.74 -17.17
C PHE A 156 13.46 16.04 -17.93
N ASN A 157 13.84 17.11 -17.24
CA ASN A 157 14.17 18.41 -17.86
C ASN A 157 15.62 18.86 -17.63
N ASN A 158 16.34 18.18 -16.73
CA ASN A 158 17.68 18.53 -16.31
C ASN A 158 18.62 17.33 -16.42
N LYS A 159 19.92 17.63 -16.54
CA LYS A 159 20.99 16.63 -16.70
C LYS A 159 21.93 16.57 -15.50
N THR A 160 22.32 15.37 -15.11
CA THR A 160 23.49 15.11 -14.26
C THR A 160 24.75 15.15 -15.12
N ILE A 161 25.79 15.86 -14.68
CA ILE A 161 27.09 15.93 -15.36
C ILE A 161 28.15 15.33 -14.43
N THR A 162 28.80 14.26 -14.89
CA THR A 162 29.90 13.61 -14.16
C THR A 162 31.21 13.97 -14.84
N SER A 163 32.13 14.61 -14.11
CA SER A 163 33.49 14.89 -14.57
C SER A 163 34.46 13.93 -13.90
N LYS A 164 35.17 13.12 -14.69
CA LYS A 164 36.19 12.18 -14.21
C LYS A 164 37.54 12.59 -14.79
N SER A 165 38.47 12.96 -13.92
CA SER A 165 39.86 13.23 -14.29
C SER A 165 40.72 12.02 -13.98
N VAL A 166 41.39 11.45 -14.99
CA VAL A 166 42.32 10.33 -14.83
C VAL A 166 43.63 10.68 -15.52
N ALA A 167 44.71 10.75 -14.75
CA ALA A 167 46.06 11.06 -15.23
C ALA A 167 46.13 12.34 -16.11
N GLY A 168 45.36 13.38 -15.77
CA GLY A 168 45.32 14.65 -16.50
C GLY A 168 44.36 14.69 -17.69
N ASN A 169 43.72 13.57 -18.04
CA ASN A 169 42.64 13.54 -19.03
C ASN A 169 41.29 13.73 -18.33
N GLU A 170 40.55 14.79 -18.72
CA GLU A 170 39.18 14.98 -18.29
C GLU A 170 38.20 14.29 -19.25
N SER A 171 37.34 13.45 -18.69
CA SER A 171 36.15 12.94 -19.38
C SER A 171 34.91 13.51 -18.70
N LYS A 172 33.94 13.97 -19.49
CA LYS A 172 32.65 14.45 -19.00
C LYS A 172 31.56 13.58 -19.60
N SER A 173 30.69 13.02 -18.76
CA SER A 173 29.44 12.39 -19.19
C SER A 173 28.26 13.22 -18.73
N ALA A 174 27.17 13.19 -19.50
CA ALA A 174 25.93 13.86 -19.15
C ALA A 174 24.74 12.91 -19.37
N HIS A 175 23.85 12.83 -18.39
CA HIS A 175 22.65 11.99 -18.43
C HIS A 175 21.42 12.84 -18.13
N LEU A 176 20.36 12.70 -18.93
CA LEU A 176 19.08 13.38 -18.71
C LEU A 176 18.24 12.54 -17.74
N ASP A 177 18.38 12.81 -16.45
CA ASP A 177 17.91 11.96 -15.35
C ASP A 177 17.33 12.76 -14.17
N VAL A 178 17.15 14.06 -14.33
CA VAL A 178 16.61 14.94 -13.29
C VAL A 178 15.36 15.67 -13.79
N LEU A 179 14.28 15.61 -13.01
CA LEU A 179 13.13 16.48 -13.11
C LEU A 179 13.18 17.48 -11.98
N LYS A 180 13.25 18.78 -12.29
CA LYS A 180 13.25 19.84 -11.28
C LYS A 180 12.25 20.92 -11.63
N PHE A 181 11.43 21.31 -10.67
CA PHE A 181 10.42 22.36 -10.84
C PHE A 181 10.02 22.99 -9.49
N GLU A 182 9.34 24.13 -9.56
CA GLU A 182 8.74 24.79 -8.40
C GLU A 182 7.22 24.52 -8.40
N ALA A 183 6.68 24.13 -7.25
CA ALA A 183 5.25 23.92 -7.08
C ALA A 183 4.83 24.42 -5.70
N ILE A 184 3.86 25.35 -5.65
CA ILE A 184 3.22 25.81 -4.40
C ILE A 184 4.27 26.32 -3.38
N GLY A 185 5.24 27.12 -3.84
CA GLY A 185 6.30 27.68 -2.99
C GLY A 185 7.39 26.68 -2.55
N MET A 186 7.44 25.50 -3.19
CA MET A 186 8.39 24.43 -2.87
C MET A 186 9.19 24.01 -4.09
N THR A 187 10.49 23.76 -3.89
CA THR A 187 11.36 23.19 -4.90
C THR A 187 11.26 21.67 -4.86
N ILE A 188 10.80 21.06 -5.94
CA ILE A 188 10.72 19.61 -6.09
C ILE A 188 11.81 19.17 -7.07
N THR A 189 12.57 18.15 -6.68
CA THR A 189 13.59 17.54 -7.54
C THR A 189 13.45 16.02 -7.47
N ALA A 190 13.19 15.39 -8.60
CA ALA A 190 13.19 13.95 -8.76
C ALA A 190 14.40 13.53 -9.61
N ARG A 191 15.23 12.63 -9.13
CA ARG A 191 16.44 12.15 -9.79
C ARG A 191 16.38 10.64 -9.95
N LYS A 192 16.68 10.14 -11.15
CA LYS A 192 16.88 8.72 -11.38
C LYS A 192 18.30 8.31 -11.00
N GLU A 193 18.43 7.29 -10.16
CA GLU A 193 19.71 6.64 -9.85
C GLU A 193 19.57 5.15 -10.13
N GLN A 194 20.20 4.66 -11.21
CA GLN A 194 20.04 3.27 -11.66
C GLN A 194 18.54 2.95 -11.87
N ASP A 195 18.00 1.99 -11.11
CA ASP A 195 16.60 1.58 -11.13
C ASP A 195 15.77 2.20 -10.00
N ASN A 196 16.32 3.21 -9.32
CA ASN A 196 15.65 3.91 -8.22
C ASN A 196 15.26 5.33 -8.61
N LEU A 197 14.17 5.83 -8.02
CA LEU A 197 13.83 7.24 -8.07
C LEU A 197 14.02 7.88 -6.70
N ILE A 198 14.76 8.99 -6.66
CA ILE A 198 14.93 9.81 -5.46
C ILE A 198 14.15 11.09 -5.66
N LEU A 199 13.22 11.37 -4.75
CA LEU A 199 12.45 12.59 -4.72
C LEU A 199 12.84 13.42 -3.51
N THR A 200 13.22 14.67 -3.74
CA THR A 200 13.47 15.65 -2.69
C THR A 200 12.54 16.84 -2.83
N VAL A 201 11.98 17.29 -1.71
CA VAL A 201 11.18 18.51 -1.62
C VAL A 201 11.81 19.41 -0.57
N VAL A 202 12.06 20.66 -0.96
CA VAL A 202 12.60 21.70 -0.07
C VAL A 202 11.60 22.84 -0.01
N SER A 203 11.23 23.22 1.21
CA SER A 203 10.42 24.40 1.46
C SER A 203 11.20 25.41 2.30
N LYS A 204 11.30 26.65 1.81
CA LYS A 204 11.95 27.75 2.53
C LYS A 204 10.97 28.62 3.32
N GLU A 205 9.71 28.66 2.88
CA GLU A 205 8.71 29.61 3.39
C GLU A 205 7.49 28.93 4.02
N HIS A 206 7.26 27.64 3.70
CA HIS A 206 6.10 26.90 4.17
C HIS A 206 6.50 25.72 5.06
N GLN A 207 5.80 25.56 6.18
CA GLN A 207 5.82 24.31 6.93
C GLN A 207 4.99 23.27 6.19
N PHE A 208 5.48 22.03 6.13
CA PHE A 208 4.75 20.90 5.63
C PHE A 208 3.53 20.64 6.49
N SER A 209 2.41 20.39 5.84
CA SER A 209 1.23 19.85 6.51
C SER A 209 1.53 18.48 7.13
N PRO A 210 0.74 18.05 8.13
CA PRO A 210 0.74 16.66 8.57
C PRO A 210 0.57 15.72 7.35
N ASN A 211 1.31 14.61 7.34
CA ASN A 211 1.27 13.62 6.26
C ASN A 211 1.53 14.20 4.84
N PHE A 212 2.27 15.31 4.72
CA PHE A 212 2.65 15.91 3.43
C PHE A 212 3.31 14.93 2.46
N GLU A 213 4.11 14.00 2.97
CA GLU A 213 4.70 12.89 2.21
C GLU A 213 3.65 12.04 1.48
N THR A 214 2.48 11.83 2.09
CA THR A 214 1.36 11.10 1.50
C THR A 214 0.80 11.89 0.33
N HIS A 215 0.55 13.18 0.51
CA HIS A 215 0.03 14.05 -0.54
C HIS A 215 0.98 14.19 -1.73
N ILE A 216 2.29 14.24 -1.49
CA ILE A 216 3.29 14.23 -2.56
C ILE A 216 3.21 12.92 -3.37
N VAL A 217 3.07 11.79 -2.69
CA VAL A 217 2.89 10.49 -3.35
C VAL A 217 1.57 10.43 -4.09
N GLU A 218 0.46 10.93 -3.53
CA GLU A 218 -0.84 11.02 -4.18
C GLU A 218 -0.77 11.82 -5.48
N GLY A 219 -0.08 12.98 -5.46
CA GLY A 219 0.15 13.79 -6.66
C GLY A 219 0.89 13.03 -7.76
N LEU A 220 1.93 12.27 -7.41
CA LEU A 220 2.64 11.44 -8.37
C LEU A 220 1.77 10.28 -8.87
N GLN A 221 1.06 9.59 -7.97
CA GLN A 221 0.17 8.48 -8.33
C GLN A 221 -0.93 8.92 -9.30
N PHE A 222 -1.47 10.13 -9.11
CA PHE A 222 -2.47 10.73 -9.99
C PHE A 222 -1.94 10.89 -11.42
N VAL A 223 -0.77 11.54 -11.58
CA VAL A 223 -0.19 11.81 -12.91
C VAL A 223 0.37 10.54 -13.56
N LEU A 224 0.78 9.56 -12.77
CA LEU A 224 1.29 8.28 -13.27
C LEU A 224 0.19 7.24 -13.50
N ALA A 225 -1.04 7.49 -13.04
CA ALA A 225 -2.17 6.55 -12.99
C ALA A 225 -1.82 5.16 -12.44
N ARG A 226 -0.88 5.10 -11.48
CA ARG A 226 -0.49 3.84 -10.84
C ARG A 226 -0.07 4.06 -9.39
N PRO A 227 -0.33 3.11 -8.49
CA PRO A 227 0.25 3.11 -7.17
C PRO A 227 1.78 3.11 -7.25
N ILE A 228 2.40 3.98 -6.46
CA ILE A 228 3.83 3.96 -6.19
C ILE A 228 4.04 3.94 -4.68
N ASN A 229 5.01 3.15 -4.23
CA ASN A 229 5.39 3.06 -2.84
C ASN A 229 6.87 3.42 -2.71
N TRP A 230 7.19 4.35 -1.82
CA TRP A 230 8.56 4.61 -1.41
C TRP A 230 9.00 3.59 -0.35
N SER A 231 10.30 3.33 -0.29
CA SER A 231 10.93 2.38 0.62
C SER A 231 11.68 3.07 1.74
N THR A 232 12.17 4.30 1.52
CA THR A 232 12.82 5.11 2.55
C THR A 232 12.31 6.54 2.52
N MET A 233 12.07 7.09 3.70
CA MET A 233 11.72 8.50 3.88
C MET A 233 12.63 9.16 4.92
N ILE A 234 13.05 10.39 4.64
CA ILE A 234 13.61 11.31 5.63
C ILE A 234 12.82 12.61 5.56
N LYS A 235 12.05 12.92 6.59
CA LYS A 235 11.27 14.16 6.70
C LYS A 235 11.79 14.99 7.86
N THR A 236 12.15 16.24 7.60
CA THR A 236 12.47 17.23 8.63
C THR A 236 11.35 18.25 8.66
N SER A 237 10.71 18.41 9.83
CA SER A 237 9.65 19.39 10.07
C SER A 237 9.57 19.67 11.57
N ASN A 238 9.30 20.92 11.96
CA ASN A 238 9.12 21.32 13.37
C ASN A 238 10.29 20.91 14.29
N GLY A 239 11.54 21.03 13.83
CA GLY A 239 12.73 20.67 14.61
C GLY A 239 12.88 19.17 14.90
N LYS A 240 12.08 18.32 14.25
CA LYS A 240 12.17 16.87 14.30
C LYS A 240 12.54 16.31 12.94
N ARG A 241 13.32 15.24 12.94
CA ARG A 241 13.64 14.46 11.76
C ARG A 241 13.06 13.07 11.92
N HIS A 242 12.10 12.74 11.07
CA HIS A 242 11.49 11.43 10.95
C HIS A 242 12.21 10.63 9.88
N ILE A 243 12.67 9.44 10.23
CA ILE A 243 13.30 8.50 9.31
C ILE A 243 12.47 7.24 9.31
N VAL A 244 12.06 6.83 8.13
CA VAL A 244 11.14 5.70 7.97
C VAL A 244 11.69 4.76 6.92
N ILE A 245 11.74 3.47 7.28
CA ILE A 245 12.13 2.39 6.38
C ILE A 245 10.92 1.46 6.26
N ARG A 246 10.55 1.13 5.03
CA ARG A 246 9.45 0.22 4.72
C ARG A 246 9.95 -1.04 4.06
N SER A 247 9.29 -2.15 4.36
CA SER A 247 9.39 -3.35 3.54
C SER A 247 9.04 -3.02 2.09
N ARG A 248 9.86 -3.50 1.17
CA ARG A 248 9.57 -3.40 -0.26
C ARG A 248 8.34 -4.25 -0.55
N GLN A 249 7.31 -3.64 -1.11
CA GLN A 249 6.21 -4.38 -1.70
C GLN A 249 6.62 -4.78 -3.11
N ALA A 250 6.47 -6.07 -3.42
CA ALA A 250 6.81 -6.55 -4.74
C ALA A 250 5.85 -5.95 -5.79
N ASP A 251 6.42 -5.25 -6.77
CA ASP A 251 5.66 -4.65 -7.87
C ASP A 251 5.37 -5.72 -8.93
N HIS A 252 4.47 -6.65 -8.60
CA HIS A 252 4.04 -7.72 -9.51
C HIS A 252 2.75 -7.37 -10.27
N LEU A 253 2.17 -6.20 -10.02
CA LEU A 253 0.90 -5.82 -10.59
C LEU A 253 1.12 -5.21 -11.98
N LYS A 254 0.62 -5.89 -13.02
CA LYS A 254 0.52 -5.28 -14.34
C LYS A 254 -0.62 -4.27 -14.34
N TYR A 255 -0.29 -3.01 -14.11
CA TYR A 255 -1.22 -1.90 -14.24
C TYR A 255 -1.64 -1.73 -15.71
N ARG A 256 -2.96 -1.73 -15.96
CA ARG A 256 -3.54 -1.61 -17.32
C ARG A 256 -4.10 -0.21 -17.61
N ILE A 257 -3.95 0.71 -16.68
CA ILE A 257 -4.41 2.09 -16.79
C ILE A 257 -3.25 2.91 -17.33
N ASN A 258 -3.52 3.69 -18.37
CA ASN A 258 -2.56 4.62 -18.90
C ASN A 258 -2.56 5.91 -18.08
N PRO A 259 -1.39 6.55 -17.89
CA PRO A 259 -1.34 7.88 -17.30
C PRO A 259 -2.22 8.87 -18.10
N PRO A 260 -2.79 9.89 -17.45
CA PRO A 260 -3.61 10.92 -18.10
C PRO A 260 -2.87 11.66 -19.23
N ILE A 261 -1.53 11.66 -19.17
CA ILE A 261 -0.66 12.22 -20.20
C ILE A 261 0.47 11.23 -20.50
N TRP A 262 0.98 11.25 -21.74
CA TRP A 262 2.14 10.46 -22.10
C TRP A 262 3.39 10.95 -21.36
N ILE A 263 4.17 10.01 -20.81
CA ILE A 263 5.37 10.31 -20.03
C ILE A 263 6.56 10.41 -20.99
N ASP A 264 6.76 11.60 -21.54
CA ASP A 264 7.85 11.93 -22.44
C ASP A 264 8.34 13.37 -22.23
N LEU A 265 9.42 13.74 -22.94
CA LEU A 265 10.04 15.05 -22.82
C LEU A 265 9.12 16.19 -23.28
N SER A 266 8.33 15.99 -24.33
CA SER A 266 7.39 17.01 -24.85
C SER A 266 6.27 17.35 -23.87
N ASN A 267 5.91 16.42 -23.01
CA ASN A 267 4.83 16.57 -22.03
C ASN A 267 5.32 16.94 -20.63
N THR A 268 6.61 17.27 -20.46
CA THR A 268 7.19 17.60 -19.14
C THR A 268 6.47 18.77 -18.46
N GLU A 269 6.13 19.82 -19.20
CA GLU A 269 5.42 20.98 -18.66
C GLU A 269 4.00 20.61 -18.20
N TRP A 270 3.28 19.83 -19.01
CA TRP A 270 1.94 19.33 -18.66
C TRP A 270 1.96 18.39 -17.45
N PHE A 271 2.99 17.55 -17.33
CA PHE A 271 3.22 16.72 -16.16
C PHE A 271 3.35 17.55 -14.88
N ILE A 272 4.21 18.57 -14.93
CA ILE A 272 4.43 19.49 -13.82
C ILE A 272 3.13 20.23 -13.47
N LEU A 273 2.40 20.70 -14.48
CA LEU A 273 1.17 21.45 -14.32
C LEU A 273 0.08 20.60 -13.64
N LEU A 274 -0.15 19.39 -14.15
CA LEU A 274 -1.16 18.47 -13.63
C LEU A 274 -0.83 18.05 -12.19
N PHE A 275 0.43 17.71 -11.93
CA PHE A 275 0.92 17.43 -10.57
C PHE A 275 0.67 18.61 -9.64
N THR A 276 1.01 19.83 -10.07
CA THR A 276 0.91 21.03 -9.24
C THR A 276 -0.55 21.38 -8.91
N TYR A 277 -1.45 21.29 -9.90
CA TYR A 277 -2.87 21.56 -9.66
C TYR A 277 -3.51 20.52 -8.75
N TYR A 278 -3.21 19.24 -8.98
CA TYR A 278 -3.75 18.18 -8.13
C TYR A 278 -3.21 18.27 -6.71
N LEU A 279 -1.89 18.49 -6.53
CA LEU A 279 -1.29 18.69 -5.22
C LEU A 279 -1.93 19.91 -4.51
N ARG A 280 -2.14 21.02 -5.22
CA ARG A 280 -2.82 22.20 -4.66
C ARG A 280 -4.25 21.88 -4.24
N TYR A 281 -4.96 21.05 -4.99
CA TYR A 281 -6.32 20.63 -4.68
C TYR A 281 -6.35 19.77 -3.41
N ILE A 282 -5.56 18.70 -3.33
CA ILE A 282 -5.56 17.80 -2.17
C ILE A 282 -5.01 18.47 -0.90
N LEU A 283 -4.08 19.43 -1.01
CA LEU A 283 -3.58 20.16 0.16
C LEU A 283 -4.63 21.08 0.82
N LYS A 284 -5.74 21.40 0.13
CA LYS A 284 -6.88 22.10 0.74
C LYS A 284 -7.72 21.17 1.60
N TYR A 285 -7.62 19.86 1.40
CA TYR A 285 -8.40 18.87 2.13
C TYR A 285 -7.91 18.79 3.59
N SER A 286 -8.79 19.13 4.52
CA SER A 286 -8.45 19.42 5.92
C SER A 286 -8.43 18.19 6.84
N HIS A 287 -8.78 17.01 6.33
CA HIS A 287 -8.75 15.77 7.12
C HIS A 287 -7.31 15.26 7.22
N LYS A 288 -6.68 15.65 8.34
CA LYS A 288 -5.23 15.57 8.56
C LYS A 288 -4.60 14.18 8.44
N ASP A 289 -5.38 13.09 8.51
CA ASP A 289 -4.85 11.73 8.66
C ASP A 289 -5.33 10.73 7.60
N LYS A 290 -5.96 11.20 6.51
CA LYS A 290 -6.49 10.30 5.47
C LYS A 290 -5.99 10.71 4.09
N ILE A 291 -5.75 9.69 3.27
CA ILE A 291 -5.61 9.82 1.82
C ILE A 291 -6.87 10.52 1.29
N HIS A 292 -6.70 11.43 0.33
CA HIS A 292 -7.83 12.11 -0.29
C HIS A 292 -8.81 11.08 -0.90
N PRO A 293 -10.13 11.22 -0.76
CA PRO A 293 -11.10 10.26 -1.28
C PRO A 293 -10.88 9.90 -2.75
N ILE A 294 -10.66 10.91 -3.60
CA ILE A 294 -10.31 10.71 -5.02
C ILE A 294 -9.04 9.86 -5.18
N SER A 295 -7.95 10.17 -4.47
CA SER A 295 -6.72 9.37 -4.53
C SER A 295 -6.96 7.92 -4.09
N ALA A 296 -7.79 7.70 -3.06
CA ALA A 296 -8.14 6.36 -2.60
C ALA A 296 -8.87 5.57 -3.69
N GLN A 297 -9.81 6.19 -4.40
CA GLN A 297 -10.53 5.56 -5.51
C GLN A 297 -9.63 5.30 -6.72
N ILE A 298 -8.77 6.27 -7.10
CA ILE A 298 -7.79 6.09 -8.18
C ILE A 298 -6.84 4.93 -7.86
N ARG A 299 -6.40 4.83 -6.59
CA ARG A 299 -5.56 3.71 -6.15
C ARG A 299 -6.30 2.38 -6.23
N ALA A 300 -7.56 2.32 -5.80
CA ALA A 300 -8.38 1.11 -5.90
C ALA A 300 -8.53 0.65 -7.36
N VAL A 301 -8.85 1.59 -8.26
CA VAL A 301 -8.98 1.36 -9.70
C VAL A 301 -7.63 0.93 -10.33
N GLY A 302 -6.53 1.56 -9.93
CA GLY A 302 -5.18 1.16 -10.33
C GLY A 302 -4.85 -0.29 -9.93
N ILE A 303 -5.14 -0.67 -8.68
CA ILE A 303 -4.90 -2.03 -8.17
C ILE A 303 -5.82 -3.05 -8.85
N SER A 304 -7.10 -2.71 -9.07
CA SER A 304 -8.07 -3.61 -9.70
C SER A 304 -7.70 -3.98 -11.14
N GLY A 305 -6.94 -3.13 -11.83
CA GLY A 305 -6.40 -3.42 -13.17
C GLY A 305 -5.67 -4.77 -13.28
N ALA A 306 -5.14 -5.28 -12.17
CA ALA A 306 -4.50 -6.60 -12.10
C ALA A 306 -5.47 -7.79 -11.92
N GLY A 307 -6.72 -7.55 -11.49
CA GLY A 307 -7.73 -8.59 -11.19
C GLY A 307 -8.54 -9.05 -12.40
N ALA A 308 -9.56 -9.89 -12.16
CA ALA A 308 -10.55 -10.31 -13.16
C ALA A 308 -11.41 -9.14 -13.65
N VAL A 309 -12.10 -9.30 -14.79
CA VAL A 309 -12.90 -8.21 -15.39
C VAL A 309 -14.05 -7.81 -14.47
N GLU A 310 -14.68 -8.76 -13.81
CA GLU A 310 -15.79 -8.57 -12.88
C GLU A 310 -15.36 -7.73 -11.67
N THR A 311 -14.20 -8.04 -11.08
CA THR A 311 -13.60 -7.27 -9.99
C THR A 311 -13.29 -5.84 -10.41
N ARG A 312 -12.83 -5.65 -11.65
CA ARG A 312 -12.58 -4.31 -12.21
C ARG A 312 -13.86 -3.51 -12.37
N SER A 313 -14.89 -4.11 -12.97
CA SER A 313 -16.18 -3.46 -13.17
C SER A 313 -16.77 -3.01 -11.84
N LEU A 314 -16.76 -3.88 -10.83
CA LEU A 314 -17.25 -3.55 -9.49
C LEU A 314 -16.47 -2.38 -8.87
N ILE A 315 -15.13 -2.46 -8.86
CA ILE A 315 -14.30 -1.41 -8.28
C ILE A 315 -14.46 -0.08 -9.03
N LEU A 316 -14.64 -0.13 -10.36
CA LEU A 316 -14.87 1.05 -11.18
C LEU A 316 -16.23 1.70 -10.86
N CYS A 317 -17.31 0.90 -10.73
CA CYS A 317 -18.62 1.43 -10.33
C CYS A 317 -18.56 2.11 -8.97
N VAL A 318 -17.96 1.46 -7.96
CA VAL A 318 -17.78 2.03 -6.61
C VAL A 318 -16.94 3.30 -6.64
N ALA A 319 -15.88 3.33 -7.46
CA ALA A 319 -15.04 4.51 -7.62
C ALA A 319 -15.80 5.68 -8.25
N ILE A 320 -16.58 5.43 -9.30
CA ILE A 320 -17.43 6.45 -9.95
C ILE A 320 -18.44 7.00 -8.96
N GLU A 321 -19.19 6.13 -8.28
CA GLU A 321 -20.19 6.53 -7.28
C GLU A 321 -19.55 7.38 -6.17
N SER A 322 -18.42 6.93 -5.63
CA SER A 322 -17.72 7.66 -4.57
C SER A 322 -17.15 9.00 -5.04
N ILE A 323 -16.66 9.10 -6.28
CA ILE A 323 -16.17 10.37 -6.83
C ILE A 323 -17.34 11.31 -7.07
N LEU A 324 -18.44 10.84 -7.66
CA LEU A 324 -19.64 11.66 -7.89
C LEU A 324 -20.19 12.18 -6.57
N ALA A 325 -20.38 11.32 -5.57
CA ALA A 325 -20.82 11.74 -4.24
C ALA A 325 -19.90 12.82 -3.66
N HIS A 326 -18.59 12.68 -3.83
CA HIS A 326 -17.61 13.64 -3.31
C HIS A 326 -17.61 14.98 -4.07
N VAL A 327 -17.73 14.94 -5.40
CA VAL A 327 -17.80 16.15 -6.24
C VAL A 327 -19.11 16.91 -5.96
N ILE A 328 -20.23 16.20 -5.89
CA ILE A 328 -21.56 16.76 -5.59
C ILE A 328 -21.59 17.38 -4.18
N ASP A 329 -20.96 16.75 -3.19
CA ASP A 329 -20.93 17.26 -1.80
C ASP A 329 -20.00 18.49 -1.64
N ILE A 330 -18.92 18.58 -2.43
CA ILE A 330 -18.00 19.75 -2.42
C ILE A 330 -18.60 20.93 -3.20
N GLU A 331 -19.30 20.65 -4.30
CA GLU A 331 -19.92 21.66 -5.16
C GLU A 331 -21.44 21.52 -5.11
N ASN A 332 -22.09 22.22 -4.17
CA ASN A 332 -23.50 22.62 -4.29
C ASN A 332 -23.77 23.57 -5.50
N ASN A 333 -22.91 23.52 -6.51
CA ASN A 333 -22.95 24.25 -7.78
C ASN A 333 -22.25 23.36 -8.82
N ILE A 334 -22.83 22.21 -9.10
CA ILE A 334 -22.55 21.47 -10.32
C ILE A 334 -22.83 22.45 -11.48
N SER A 335 -21.93 22.54 -12.45
CA SER A 335 -22.20 23.39 -13.62
C SER A 335 -23.42 22.86 -14.38
N ALA A 336 -24.18 23.72 -15.06
CA ALA A 336 -25.32 23.27 -15.86
C ALA A 336 -24.93 22.20 -16.91
N GLU A 337 -23.67 22.22 -17.37
CA GLU A 337 -23.14 21.22 -18.31
C GLU A 337 -22.86 19.87 -17.63
N ASP A 338 -22.36 19.89 -16.38
CA ASP A 338 -22.14 18.68 -15.59
C ASP A 338 -23.47 18.07 -15.11
N GLU A 339 -24.49 18.89 -14.79
CA GLU A 339 -25.85 18.41 -14.50
C GLU A 339 -26.46 17.67 -15.70
N GLU A 340 -26.26 18.20 -16.91
CA GLU A 340 -26.70 17.56 -18.15
C GLU A 340 -25.96 16.23 -18.40
N TRP A 341 -24.67 16.17 -18.10
CA TRP A 341 -23.90 14.92 -18.19
C TRP A 341 -24.32 13.88 -17.16
N VAL A 342 -24.52 14.27 -15.91
CA VAL A 342 -25.02 13.39 -14.85
C VAL A 342 -26.41 12.86 -15.22
N GLY A 343 -27.31 13.72 -15.73
CA GLY A 343 -28.63 13.32 -16.22
C GLY A 343 -28.55 12.28 -17.34
N ARG A 344 -27.67 12.48 -18.34
CA ARG A 344 -27.44 11.51 -19.42
C ARG A 344 -26.93 10.17 -18.92
N VAL A 345 -26.02 10.17 -17.93
CA VAL A 345 -25.52 8.93 -17.33
C VAL A 345 -26.63 8.21 -16.55
N GLN A 346 -27.46 8.95 -15.81
CA GLN A 346 -28.61 8.38 -15.09
C GLN A 346 -29.65 7.78 -16.04
N GLU A 347 -30.01 8.46 -17.13
CA GLU A 347 -30.91 7.93 -18.17
C GLU A 347 -30.32 6.67 -18.82
N PHE A 348 -29.05 6.71 -19.17
CA PHE A 348 -28.35 5.54 -19.74
C PHE A 348 -28.34 4.34 -18.78
N LEU A 349 -28.11 4.57 -17.49
CA LEU A 349 -28.14 3.52 -16.47
C LEU A 349 -29.57 3.01 -16.21
N ALA A 350 -30.60 3.86 -16.35
CA ALA A 350 -32.00 3.46 -16.23
C ALA A 350 -32.45 2.57 -17.40
N ASP A 351 -31.97 2.84 -18.61
CA ASP A 351 -32.27 2.08 -19.83
C ASP A 351 -31.20 0.99 -20.13
N TRP A 352 -30.29 0.71 -19.19
CA TRP A 352 -29.21 -0.24 -19.40
C TRP A 352 -29.72 -1.68 -19.51
N GLY A 353 -29.78 -2.21 -20.73
CA GLY A 353 -30.15 -3.60 -21.04
C GLY A 353 -29.03 -4.63 -20.86
N GLY A 354 -27.97 -4.30 -20.11
CA GLY A 354 -26.90 -5.24 -19.80
C GLY A 354 -27.27 -6.23 -18.68
N PRO A 355 -26.39 -7.18 -18.35
CA PRO A 355 -26.68 -8.21 -17.35
C PRO A 355 -27.09 -7.62 -16.00
N GLU A 356 -28.24 -8.02 -15.44
CA GLU A 356 -28.85 -7.46 -14.21
C GLU A 356 -27.90 -7.46 -12.99
N HIS A 357 -26.97 -8.42 -12.93
CA HIS A 357 -25.97 -8.49 -11.85
C HIS A 357 -24.96 -7.32 -11.84
N LEU A 358 -24.87 -6.54 -12.92
CA LEU A 358 -24.09 -5.30 -12.98
C LEU A 358 -24.92 -4.05 -12.68
N GLY A 359 -26.22 -4.05 -13.04
CA GLY A 359 -27.12 -2.90 -12.82
C GLY A 359 -27.63 -2.76 -11.38
N SER A 360 -27.83 -3.89 -10.69
CA SER A 360 -28.33 -3.94 -9.31
C SER A 360 -27.37 -3.35 -8.26
N PHE A 361 -26.08 -3.19 -8.59
CA PHE A 361 -25.11 -2.53 -7.71
C PHE A 361 -25.11 -1.00 -7.81
N CYS A 362 -25.58 -0.42 -8.92
CA CYS A 362 -25.57 1.03 -9.14
C CYS A 362 -26.83 1.75 -8.62
N GLN A 363 -27.90 1.01 -8.27
CA GLN A 363 -29.18 1.58 -7.88
C GLN A 363 -29.37 1.78 -6.36
N SER A 364 -28.45 1.30 -5.52
CA SER A 364 -28.55 1.50 -4.07
C SER A 364 -27.97 2.85 -3.63
N GLY A 365 -28.50 3.93 -4.18
CA GLY A 365 -28.41 5.24 -3.54
C GLY A 365 -29.12 5.16 -2.19
N PHE A 366 -28.40 5.45 -1.12
CA PHE A 366 -28.87 5.45 0.28
C PHE A 366 -29.17 4.07 0.88
N GLY A 367 -28.13 3.39 1.35
CA GLY A 367 -28.32 2.25 2.26
C GLY A 367 -27.03 1.54 2.61
N CYS A 368 -26.57 1.74 3.85
CA CYS A 368 -25.69 0.79 4.52
C CYS A 368 -26.27 -0.63 4.35
N GLY A 369 -25.53 -1.53 3.70
CA GLY A 369 -25.96 -2.88 3.41
C GLY A 369 -26.16 -3.70 4.68
N THR A 370 -27.35 -3.63 5.27
CA THR A 370 -27.87 -4.60 6.22
C THR A 370 -27.99 -5.96 5.51
N LEU A 371 -27.55 -7.03 6.18
CA LEU A 371 -27.78 -8.41 5.75
C LEU A 371 -29.24 -8.62 5.35
N GLN A 372 -29.51 -8.86 4.07
CA GLN A 372 -30.74 -9.49 3.63
C GLN A 372 -30.41 -10.84 2.99
N VAL A 373 -31.00 -11.87 3.58
CA VAL A 373 -31.05 -13.25 3.09
C VAL A 373 -32.09 -13.27 1.96
N TYR A 374 -31.73 -13.80 0.79
CA TYR A 374 -32.64 -13.95 -0.34
C TYR A 374 -33.34 -15.31 -0.27
N HIS A 375 -34.64 -15.34 -0.54
CA HIS A 375 -35.42 -16.55 -0.78
C HIS A 375 -35.60 -16.76 -2.29
N ASN A 376 -35.45 -18.00 -2.77
CA ASN A 376 -35.85 -18.36 -4.13
C ASN A 376 -37.35 -18.71 -4.20
N GLU A 377 -37.89 -18.90 -5.41
CA GLU A 377 -39.30 -19.22 -5.67
C GLU A 377 -39.78 -20.55 -5.05
N THR A 378 -38.86 -21.37 -4.53
CA THR A 378 -39.16 -22.63 -3.82
C THR A 378 -39.00 -22.54 -2.30
N GLY A 379 -38.69 -21.36 -1.75
CA GLY A 379 -38.62 -21.11 -0.30
C GLY A 379 -37.40 -21.69 0.41
N ALA A 380 -36.38 -22.14 -0.32
CA ALA A 380 -35.14 -22.66 0.27
C ALA A 380 -34.16 -21.51 0.61
N LEU A 381 -33.51 -21.60 1.77
CA LEU A 381 -32.44 -20.70 2.21
C LEU A 381 -31.19 -20.95 1.34
N MET A 382 -30.84 -20.01 0.47
CA MET A 382 -29.55 -20.05 -0.22
C MET A 382 -28.51 -19.20 0.51
N ALA A 383 -27.31 -19.72 0.65
CA ALA A 383 -26.18 -18.90 1.05
C ALA A 383 -25.75 -17.99 -0.12
N ARG A 384 -25.25 -16.79 0.20
CA ARG A 384 -24.75 -15.83 -0.80
C ARG A 384 -23.68 -16.54 -1.66
N TYR A 385 -23.85 -16.53 -2.98
CA TYR A 385 -22.93 -17.11 -3.99
C TYR A 385 -23.02 -18.63 -4.26
N GLU A 386 -24.09 -19.30 -3.85
CA GLU A 386 -24.37 -20.69 -4.27
C GLU A 386 -24.96 -20.77 -5.69
N LEU A 387 -24.62 -21.85 -6.42
CA LEU A 387 -25.24 -22.17 -7.70
C LEU A 387 -26.72 -22.56 -7.51
N SER A 388 -27.61 -21.90 -8.25
CA SER A 388 -28.99 -22.35 -8.42
C SER A 388 -29.02 -23.74 -9.09
N ASP A 389 -30.14 -24.45 -8.91
CA ASP A 389 -30.34 -25.75 -9.55
C ASP A 389 -30.24 -25.64 -11.09
N GLU A 390 -30.80 -24.59 -11.66
CA GLU A 390 -30.78 -24.32 -13.10
C GLU A 390 -29.35 -24.11 -13.62
N HIS A 391 -28.51 -23.35 -12.89
CA HIS A 391 -27.11 -23.16 -13.25
C HIS A 391 -26.31 -24.46 -13.10
N TYR A 392 -26.58 -25.26 -12.06
CA TYR A 392 -25.89 -26.52 -11.85
C TYR A 392 -26.21 -27.52 -12.97
N LEU A 393 -27.47 -27.60 -13.42
CA LEU A 393 -27.89 -28.47 -14.53
C LEU A 393 -27.19 -28.12 -15.86
N LEU A 394 -26.83 -26.86 -16.08
CA LEU A 394 -26.09 -26.45 -17.28
C LEU A 394 -24.63 -26.92 -17.28
N ILE A 395 -24.00 -27.00 -16.10
CA ILE A 395 -22.58 -27.34 -15.96
C ILE A 395 -22.34 -28.82 -15.69
N GLU A 396 -23.30 -29.51 -15.07
CA GLU A 396 -23.20 -30.92 -14.66
C GLU A 396 -22.70 -31.86 -15.78
N PRO A 397 -23.17 -31.75 -17.05
CA PRO A 397 -22.72 -32.64 -18.12
C PRO A 397 -21.23 -32.51 -18.47
N PHE A 398 -20.58 -31.42 -18.05
CA PHE A 398 -19.18 -31.13 -18.34
C PHE A 398 -18.24 -31.46 -17.17
N LEU A 399 -18.78 -31.85 -16.03
CA LEU A 399 -17.98 -32.18 -14.85
C LEU A 399 -17.32 -33.57 -15.01
N PRO A 400 -16.13 -33.78 -14.44
CA PRO A 400 -15.48 -35.08 -14.47
C PRO A 400 -16.42 -36.15 -13.92
N ILE A 401 -16.48 -37.31 -14.55
CA ILE A 401 -17.26 -38.46 -14.07
C ILE A 401 -16.28 -39.43 -13.42
N ASN A 402 -16.61 -39.93 -12.23
CA ASN A 402 -15.80 -40.94 -11.56
C ASN A 402 -15.74 -42.21 -12.44
N ASP A 403 -14.56 -42.55 -12.93
CA ASP A 403 -14.32 -43.74 -13.76
C ASP A 403 -14.15 -45.03 -12.93
N GLY A 404 -14.38 -44.95 -11.62
CA GLY A 404 -14.36 -46.09 -10.69
C GLY A 404 -12.96 -46.56 -10.30
N LYS A 405 -11.91 -45.81 -10.65
CA LYS A 405 -10.53 -46.15 -10.27
C LYS A 405 -10.29 -45.90 -8.79
N VAL A 406 -9.87 -46.95 -8.09
CA VAL A 406 -9.58 -46.94 -6.65
C VAL A 406 -8.31 -46.11 -6.39
N GLY A 407 -8.42 -45.06 -5.56
CA GLY A 407 -7.26 -44.28 -5.08
C GLY A 407 -7.43 -42.76 -5.06
N HIS A 408 -8.49 -42.21 -5.65
CA HIS A 408 -8.77 -40.77 -5.62
C HIS A 408 -10.06 -40.47 -4.85
N PRO A 409 -10.03 -39.63 -3.79
CA PRO A 409 -11.25 -39.15 -3.16
C PRO A 409 -12.06 -38.38 -4.21
N TYR A 410 -13.30 -38.80 -4.39
CA TYR A 410 -14.24 -38.19 -5.32
C TYR A 410 -15.41 -37.63 -4.51
N ASP A 411 -15.36 -36.34 -4.23
CA ASP A 411 -16.40 -35.63 -3.50
C ASP A 411 -17.47 -35.11 -4.46
N PRO A 412 -18.72 -34.87 -3.98
CA PRO A 412 -19.77 -34.28 -4.81
C PRO A 412 -19.34 -32.92 -5.36
N HIS A 413 -19.46 -32.73 -6.68
CA HIS A 413 -18.98 -31.52 -7.35
C HIS A 413 -19.71 -30.25 -6.91
N ARG A 414 -21.00 -30.34 -6.57
CA ARG A 414 -21.81 -29.17 -6.22
C ARG A 414 -21.28 -28.42 -4.99
N PRO A 415 -21.05 -29.06 -3.82
CA PRO A 415 -20.37 -28.43 -2.69
C PRO A 415 -19.01 -27.82 -3.03
N ILE A 416 -18.21 -28.50 -3.86
CA ILE A 416 -16.87 -28.03 -4.25
C ILE A 416 -16.98 -26.76 -5.09
N LEU A 417 -17.85 -26.77 -6.10
CA LEU A 417 -18.10 -25.62 -6.97
C LEU A 417 -18.66 -24.43 -6.18
N ASN A 418 -19.63 -24.66 -5.30
CA ASN A 418 -20.15 -23.62 -4.40
C ASN A 418 -19.03 -23.04 -3.52
N GLY A 419 -18.11 -23.87 -2.99
CA GLY A 419 -16.95 -23.41 -2.24
C GLY A 419 -15.96 -22.60 -3.07
N ILE A 420 -15.72 -22.98 -4.33
CA ILE A 420 -14.90 -22.24 -5.29
C ILE A 420 -15.54 -20.87 -5.58
N PHE A 421 -16.82 -20.83 -5.91
CA PHE A 421 -17.54 -19.58 -6.21
C PHE A 421 -17.60 -18.67 -4.99
N TRP A 422 -17.91 -19.22 -3.81
CA TRP A 422 -17.86 -18.47 -2.56
C TRP A 422 -16.49 -17.84 -2.33
N ARG A 423 -15.39 -18.60 -2.53
CA ARG A 423 -14.03 -18.09 -2.35
C ARG A 423 -13.66 -17.02 -3.38
N LEU A 424 -14.02 -17.21 -4.65
CA LEU A 424 -13.81 -16.24 -5.73
C LEU A 424 -14.56 -14.93 -5.48
N HIS A 425 -15.79 -14.99 -4.96
CA HIS A 425 -16.60 -13.81 -4.70
C HIS A 425 -16.30 -13.13 -3.35
N ALA A 426 -15.87 -13.89 -2.33
CA ALA A 426 -15.51 -13.35 -1.02
C ALA A 426 -14.04 -12.87 -0.94
N GLY A 427 -13.20 -13.19 -1.94
CA GLY A 427 -11.78 -12.84 -1.94
C GLY A 427 -10.94 -13.59 -0.89
N ALA A 428 -11.47 -14.69 -0.34
CA ALA A 428 -10.77 -15.46 0.68
C ALA A 428 -9.53 -16.17 0.11
N ALA A 429 -8.42 -16.17 0.83
CA ALA A 429 -7.19 -16.82 0.38
C ALA A 429 -7.34 -18.36 0.33
N TRP A 430 -6.65 -19.00 -0.61
CA TRP A 430 -6.48 -20.46 -0.59
C TRP A 430 -5.60 -20.85 0.60
N PRO A 431 -5.94 -21.93 1.35
CA PRO A 431 -5.04 -22.45 2.35
C PRO A 431 -3.75 -22.85 1.64
N ARG A 432 -2.64 -22.28 2.09
CA ARG A 432 -1.33 -22.73 1.64
C ARG A 432 -1.19 -24.17 2.12
N HIS A 433 -0.95 -25.09 1.19
CA HIS A 433 -0.54 -26.43 1.56
C HIS A 433 0.80 -26.32 2.32
N SER A 434 0.79 -26.80 3.56
CA SER A 434 1.97 -27.02 4.40
C SER A 434 2.96 -27.96 3.74
#